data_AF-E3EKT3-F1
#
_entry.id   AF-E3EKT3-F1
#
_cell.length_a   1.000
_cell.length_b   1.000
_cell.length_c   1.000
_cell.angle_alpha   90.00
_cell.angle_beta   90.00
_cell.angle_gamma   90.00
#
_symmetry.space_group_name_H-M   'P 1'
#
loop_
_entity.id
_entity.type
_entity.pdbx_description
1 polymer ?
#
loop_
_entity_poly.entity_id
_entity_poly.type
_entity_poly.pdbx_seq_one_letter_code
_entity_poly.pdbx_strand_id
1 'polypeptide(L)'
;MSNTDFNLTRGTKQLIKSAINETQSNNRYVLCAKIADNVVSKYNGLNLDYQLKRMGLQTTGQILEAIDTFFFKHMSHKPQQ
;
A
#
# COMPACT_ATOMS: atom_id res chain seq x y z
N MET A 1 21.76 -0.93 9.36
CA MET A 1 20.37 -0.73 8.90
C MET A 1 19.63 -2.02 9.12
N SER A 2 18.63 -2.02 10.00
CA SER A 2 17.88 -3.22 10.42
C SER A 2 17.06 -3.79 9.26
N ASN A 3 17.37 -5.03 8.87
CA ASN A 3 16.51 -5.90 8.07
C ASN A 3 15.26 -6.23 8.89
N THR A 4 14.31 -5.29 8.97
CA THR A 4 12.97 -5.60 9.42
C THR A 4 12.24 -6.16 8.21
N ASP A 5 11.88 -7.44 8.22
CA ASP A 5 11.04 -8.04 7.19
C ASP A 5 9.77 -7.18 7.03
N PHE A 6 9.71 -6.34 5.98
CA PHE A 6 8.55 -5.50 5.67
C PHE A 6 7.41 -6.38 5.16
N ASN A 7 6.82 -7.14 6.07
CA ASN A 7 5.61 -7.90 5.81
C ASN A 7 4.42 -6.97 5.89
N LEU A 8 4.00 -6.51 4.71
CA LEU A 8 2.77 -5.74 4.54
C LEU A 8 1.61 -6.45 5.22
N THR A 9 0.82 -5.68 5.98
CA THR A 9 -0.41 -6.21 6.58
C THR A 9 -1.38 -6.68 5.50
N ARG A 10 -2.31 -7.57 5.85
CA ARG A 10 -3.37 -8.00 4.93
C ARG A 10 -4.19 -6.80 4.42
N GLY A 11 -4.46 -5.82 5.28
CA GLY A 11 -5.18 -4.60 4.92
C GLY A 11 -4.42 -3.76 3.90
N THR A 12 -3.13 -3.54 4.12
CA THR A 12 -2.25 -2.82 3.19
C THR A 12 -2.22 -3.50 1.82
N LYS A 13 -2.06 -4.83 1.77
CA LYS A 13 -2.10 -5.59 0.51
C LYS A 13 -3.43 -5.45 -0.23
N GLN A 14 -4.55 -5.45 0.50
CA GLN A 14 -5.87 -5.26 -0.11
C GLN A 14 -6.03 -3.85 -0.67
N LEU A 15 -5.61 -2.81 0.06
CA LEU A 15 -5.65 -1.43 -0.42
C LEU A 15 -4.87 -1.25 -1.72
N ILE A 16 -3.65 -1.82 -1.80
CA ILE A 16 -2.82 -1.75 -3.01
C ILE A 16 -3.50 -2.48 -4.18
N LYS A 17 -4.04 -3.69 -3.96
CA LYS A 17 -4.76 -4.44 -5.01
C LYS A 17 -6.01 -3.69 -5.50
N SER A 18 -6.79 -3.13 -4.58
CA SER A 18 -7.95 -2.30 -4.92
C SER A 18 -7.54 -1.07 -5.74
N ALA A 19 -6.49 -0.36 -5.33
CA ALA A 19 -5.98 0.79 -6.07
C ALA A 19 -5.54 0.42 -7.49
N ILE A 20 -4.84 -0.71 -7.67
CA ILE A 20 -4.45 -1.23 -9.00
C ILE A 20 -5.69 -1.52 -9.85
N ASN A 21 -6.68 -2.21 -9.29
CA ASN A 21 -7.90 -2.58 -10.02
C ASN A 21 -8.77 -1.35 -10.37
N GLU A 22 -8.83 -0.35 -9.49
CA GLU A 22 -9.65 0.84 -9.72
C GLU A 22 -8.99 1.83 -10.67
N THR A 23 -7.65 1.92 -10.67
CA THR A 23 -6.91 2.86 -11.54
C THR A 23 -6.41 2.24 -12.83
N GLN A 24 -6.40 0.90 -12.92
CA GLN A 24 -5.76 0.16 -14.02
C GLN A 24 -4.29 0.58 -14.24
N SER A 25 -3.60 0.97 -13.17
CA SER A 25 -2.25 1.54 -13.21
C SER A 25 -1.27 0.78 -12.33
N ASN A 26 -0.01 0.76 -12.74
CA ASN A 26 1.13 0.37 -11.91
C ASN A 26 2.00 1.59 -11.51
N ASN A 27 1.59 2.81 -11.88
CA ASN A 27 2.33 4.02 -11.54
C ASN A 27 2.22 4.28 -10.03
N ARG A 28 3.38 4.31 -9.34
CA ARG A 28 3.42 4.43 -7.87
C ARG A 28 2.71 5.67 -7.33
N TYR A 29 2.74 6.79 -8.05
CA TYR A 29 2.13 8.04 -7.59
C TYR A 29 0.61 8.03 -7.78
N VAL A 30 0.14 7.45 -8.89
CA VAL A 30 -1.30 7.22 -9.13
C VAL A 30 -1.87 6.31 -8.04
N LEU A 31 -1.17 5.21 -7.73
CA LEU A 31 -1.57 4.29 -6.67
C LEU A 31 -1.53 4.94 -5.30
N CYS A 32 -0.52 5.77 -5.01
CA CYS A 32 -0.43 6.49 -3.74
C CYS A 32 -1.63 7.41 -3.51
N ALA A 33 -2.00 8.22 -4.51
CA ALA A 33 -3.17 9.09 -4.44
C ALA A 33 -4.44 8.28 -4.19
N LYS A 34 -4.63 7.21 -4.97
CA LYS A 34 -5.81 6.36 -4.82
C LYS A 34 -5.89 5.65 -3.46
N ILE A 35 -4.77 5.20 -2.92
CA ILE A 35 -4.73 4.59 -1.59
C ILE A 35 -5.12 5.62 -0.52
N ALA A 36 -4.64 6.86 -0.61
CA ALA A 36 -5.00 7.94 0.30
C ALA A 36 -6.52 8.20 0.27
N ASP A 37 -7.12 8.26 -0.92
CA ASP A 37 -8.57 8.43 -1.06
C ASP A 37 -9.34 7.25 -0.45
N ASN A 38 -8.87 6.02 -0.71
CA ASN A 38 -9.52 4.81 -0.24
C ASN A 38 -9.48 4.66 1.29
N VAL A 39 -8.39 5.08 1.97
CA VAL A 39 -8.31 5.02 3.44
C VAL A 39 -9.20 6.05 4.11
N VAL A 40 -9.28 7.27 3.57
CA VAL A 40 -10.17 8.33 4.09
C VAL A 40 -11.64 7.98 3.86
N SER A 41 -11.95 7.38 2.70
CA SER A 41 -13.33 6.95 2.41
C SER A 41 -13.78 5.78 3.29
N LYS A 42 -12.84 4.93 3.71
CA LYS A 42 -13.14 3.71 4.50
C LYS A 42 -13.14 3.95 6.01
N TYR A 43 -12.34 4.88 6.51
CA TYR A 43 -12.18 5.14 7.94
C TYR A 43 -12.36 6.63 8.24
N ASN A 44 -13.07 6.95 9.32
CA ASN A 44 -13.35 8.33 9.73
C ASN A 44 -12.81 8.62 11.14
N GLY A 45 -12.48 9.90 11.38
CA GLY A 45 -12.04 10.40 12.69
C GLY A 45 -10.90 9.58 13.32
N LEU A 46 -11.01 9.28 14.62
CA LEU A 46 -10.00 8.53 15.39
C LEU A 46 -9.70 7.12 14.85
N ASN A 47 -10.63 6.51 14.10
CA ASN A 47 -10.41 5.22 13.49
C ASN A 47 -9.41 5.32 12.32
N LEU A 48 -9.38 6.45 11.60
CA LEU A 48 -8.43 6.65 10.51
C LEU A 48 -6.99 6.63 11.03
N ASP A 49 -6.67 7.46 12.02
CA ASP A 49 -5.31 7.57 12.57
C ASP A 49 -4.79 6.24 13.12
N TYR A 50 -5.64 5.52 13.86
CA TYR A 50 -5.31 4.20 14.38
C TYR A 50 -5.01 3.20 13.26
N GLN A 51 -5.84 3.17 12.21
CA GLN A 51 -5.67 2.25 11.09
C GLN A 51 -4.44 2.61 10.25
N LEU A 52 -4.18 3.88 9.99
CA LEU A 52 -2.97 4.33 9.29
C LEU A 52 -1.71 3.92 10.04
N LYS A 53 -1.67 4.12 11.36
CA LYS A 53 -0.55 3.67 12.21
C LYS A 53 -0.38 2.16 12.17
N ARG A 54 -1.48 1.40 12.33
CA ARG A 54 -1.45 -0.07 12.31
C ARG A 54 -1.00 -0.63 10.96
N MET A 55 -1.36 0.02 9.86
CA MET A 55 -1.00 -0.40 8.50
C MET A 55 0.37 0.12 8.03
N GLY A 56 1.00 1.04 8.78
CA GLY A 56 2.20 1.73 8.37
C GLY A 56 1.97 2.59 7.13
N LEU A 57 0.92 3.42 7.11
CA LEU A 57 0.52 4.27 5.98
C LEU A 57 0.30 5.74 6.41
N GLN A 58 0.98 6.18 7.47
CA GLN A 58 0.77 7.51 8.05
C GLN A 58 1.36 8.63 7.19
N THR A 59 2.34 8.32 6.34
CA THR A 59 2.98 9.29 5.46
C THR A 59 2.95 8.81 4.02
N THR A 60 3.04 9.76 3.08
CA THR A 60 3.22 9.48 1.65
C THR A 60 4.41 8.55 1.41
N GLY A 61 5.54 8.78 2.10
CA GLY A 61 6.73 7.94 1.97
C GLY A 61 6.46 6.47 2.36
N GLN A 62 5.70 6.25 3.43
CA GLN A 62 5.33 4.90 3.86
C GLN A 62 4.36 4.21 2.89
N ILE A 63 3.41 4.95 2.31
CA ILE A 63 2.52 4.41 1.26
C ILE A 63 3.34 3.98 0.05
N LEU A 64 4.28 4.82 -0.39
CA LEU A 64 5.16 4.56 -1.51
C LEU A 64 6.08 3.34 -1.25
N GLU A 65 6.66 3.23 -0.06
CA GLU A 65 7.46 2.07 0.35
C GLU A 65 6.62 0.79 0.41
N ALA A 66 5.36 0.87 0.85
CA ALA A 66 4.44 -0.25 0.85
C ALA A 66 4.10 -0.73 -0.57
N ILE A 67 3.92 0.19 -1.52
CA ILE A 67 3.73 -0.11 -2.94
C ILE A 67 4.97 -0.81 -3.51
N ASP A 68 6.16 -0.25 -3.29
CA ASP A 68 7.42 -0.81 -3.77
C ASP A 68 7.65 -2.22 -3.21
N THR A 69 7.42 -2.40 -1.91
CA THR A 69 7.50 -3.71 -1.23
C THR A 69 6.50 -4.71 -1.83
N PHE A 70 5.28 -4.27 -2.14
CA PHE A 70 4.26 -5.12 -2.74
C PHE A 70 4.71 -5.59 -4.12
N PHE A 71 5.16 -4.67 -4.98
CA PHE A 71 5.64 -5.01 -6.32
C PHE A 71 6.89 -5.87 -6.28
N PHE A 72 7.86 -5.57 -5.41
CA PHE A 72 9.05 -6.40 -5.25
C PHE A 72 8.66 -7.84 -4.93
N LYS A 73 7.74 -8.07 -3.98
CA LYS A 73 7.29 -9.42 -3.61
C LYS A 73 6.47 -10.13 -4.69
N HIS A 74 5.73 -9.41 -5.53
CA HIS A 74 4.81 -10.02 -6.52
C HIS A 74 5.36 -10.03 -7.96
N MET A 75 6.35 -9.19 -8.29
CA MET A 75 7.01 -9.15 -9.60
C MET A 75 8.31 -9.98 -9.63
N SER A 76 8.96 -10.21 -8.49
CA SER A 76 10.13 -11.10 -8.40
C SER A 76 9.77 -12.61 -8.47
N HIS A 77 8.52 -12.94 -8.79
CA HIS A 77 8.00 -14.30 -8.91
C HIS A 77 7.32 -14.56 -10.26
N LYS A 78 7.71 -13.82 -11.30
CA LYS A 78 7.52 -14.29 -12.68
C LYS A 78 8.86 -14.82 -13.18
N PRO A 79 9.12 -16.15 -13.19
CA PRO A 79 10.04 -16.67 -14.18
C PRO A 79 9.49 -16.22 -15.54
N GLN A 80 10.30 -15.47 -16.28
CA GLN A 80 10.03 -15.17 -17.67
C GLN A 80 9.90 -16.53 -18.37
N GLN A 81 8.71 -16.82 -18.90
CA GLN A 81 8.50 -17.92 -19.83
C GLN A 81 9.06 -17.51 -21.19
#